data_AF-A0A7X7EEP8-F1
#
_entry.id   AF-A0A7X7EEP8-F1
#
_cell.length_a   1.000
_cell.length_b   1.000
_cell.length_c   1.000
_cell.angle_alpha   90.00
_cell.angle_beta   90.00
_cell.angle_gamma   90.00
#
_symmetry.space_group_name_H-M   'P 1'
#
loop_
_entity.id
_entity.type
_entity.pdbx_description
1 polymer ?
#
loop_
_entity_poly.entity_id
_entity_poly.type
_entity_poly.pdbx_seq_one_letter_code
_entity_poly.pdbx_strand_id
1 'polypeptide(L)'
;MGVKALLLDERDTVATCIGTVAKQVVCPQPIPLCHKIALKDMQEDEDVYKYGQVIGRTTQVIKKGALVWHENLVGFARDYETVLL
;
A
#
# COMPACT_ATOMS: atom_id res chain seq x y z
N MET A 1 -8.17 15.75 2.93
CA MET A 1 -7.67 16.25 1.62
C MET A 1 -7.62 15.07 0.64
N GLY A 2 -7.75 15.30 -0.67
CA GLY A 2 -7.70 14.22 -1.67
C GLY A 2 -6.30 14.03 -2.25
N VAL A 3 -5.86 12.78 -2.45
CA VAL A 3 -4.58 12.46 -3.11
C VAL A 3 -4.80 11.64 -4.37
N LYS A 4 -3.92 11.83 -5.36
CA LYS A 4 -3.82 11.01 -6.56
C LYS A 4 -2.81 9.87 -6.33
N ALA A 5 -3.31 8.63 -6.19
CA ALA A 5 -2.52 7.41 -6.09
C ALA A 5 -2.72 6.41 -7.26
N LEU A 6 -1.62 5.78 -7.68
CA LEU A 6 -1.54 4.70 -8.67
C LEU A 6 -1.98 3.36 -8.06
N LEU A 7 -2.99 2.76 -8.69
CA LEU A 7 -3.47 1.41 -8.44
C LEU A 7 -3.01 0.52 -9.60
N LEU A 8 -2.37 -0.63 -9.33
CA LEU A 8 -1.80 -1.47 -10.38
C LEU A 8 -2.61 -2.74 -10.64
N ASP A 9 -3.19 -3.33 -9.60
CA ASP A 9 -4.07 -4.50 -9.69
C ASP A 9 -5.34 -4.25 -8.86
N GLU A 10 -6.45 -4.87 -9.26
CA GLU A 10 -7.74 -4.73 -8.57
C GLU A 10 -7.75 -5.32 -7.15
N ARG A 11 -6.86 -6.27 -6.87
CA ARG A 11 -6.68 -6.90 -5.56
C ARG A 11 -5.84 -6.06 -4.61
N ASP A 12 -5.19 -5.00 -5.10
CA ASP A 12 -4.31 -4.18 -4.28
C ASP A 12 -5.08 -3.57 -3.09
N THR A 13 -4.52 -3.73 -1.88
CA THR A 13 -5.05 -3.09 -0.67
C THR A 13 -4.41 -1.73 -0.39
N VAL A 14 -3.38 -1.38 -1.16
CA VAL A 14 -2.66 -0.11 -1.10
C VAL A 14 -2.42 0.47 -2.49
N ALA A 15 -2.37 1.80 -2.60
CA ALA A 15 -1.98 2.51 -3.82
C ALA A 15 -0.74 3.38 -3.58
N THR A 16 0.01 3.74 -4.62
CA THR A 16 1.18 4.63 -4.49
C THR A 16 0.86 6.06 -4.86
N CYS A 17 1.06 7.01 -3.95
CA CYS A 17 0.83 8.43 -4.18
C CYS A 17 1.84 9.00 -5.19
N ILE A 18 1.41 9.31 -6.42
CA ILE A 18 2.29 9.80 -7.51
C ILE A 18 1.86 11.14 -8.11
N GLY A 19 0.72 11.72 -7.70
CA GLY A 19 0.30 13.05 -8.13
C GLY A 19 -0.35 13.14 -9.52
N THR A 20 -0.12 12.19 -10.43
CA THR A 20 -0.74 12.18 -11.77
C THR A 20 -1.15 10.76 -12.20
N VAL A 21 -2.41 10.63 -12.68
CA VAL A 21 -3.17 9.39 -12.98
C VAL A 21 -3.41 8.51 -11.77
N ALA A 22 -4.65 8.51 -11.27
CA ALA A 22 -4.92 7.96 -9.96
C ALA A 22 -6.40 7.77 -9.61
N LYS A 23 -6.63 6.79 -8.72
CA LYS A 23 -7.84 6.74 -7.89
C LYS A 23 -7.78 7.87 -6.87
N GLN A 24 -8.87 8.63 -6.72
CA GLN A 24 -8.97 9.64 -5.68
C GLN A 24 -9.20 8.93 -4.33
N VAL A 25 -8.31 9.16 -3.38
CA VAL A 25 -8.41 8.59 -2.03
C VAL A 25 -8.43 9.72 -1.01
N VAL A 26 -9.32 9.60 -0.02
CA VAL A 26 -9.40 10.53 1.11
C VAL A 26 -8.27 10.20 2.07
N CYS A 27 -7.49 11.21 2.43
CA CYS A 27 -6.37 11.07 3.35
C CYS A 27 -6.57 11.96 4.59
N PRO A 28 -6.43 11.39 5.81
CA PRO A 28 -6.48 12.16 7.06
C PRO A 28 -5.22 13.01 7.29
N GLN A 29 -4.07 12.57 6.77
CA GLN A 29 -2.76 13.21 6.97
C GLN A 29 -2.04 13.51 5.65
N PRO A 30 -0.98 14.31 5.62
CA PRO A 30 -0.09 14.37 4.46
C PRO A 30 0.60 13.01 4.23
N ILE A 31 0.64 12.55 2.98
CA ILE A 31 1.42 11.36 2.58
C ILE A 31 2.55 11.81 1.66
N PRO A 32 3.82 11.47 1.95
CA PRO A 32 4.93 11.82 1.08
C PRO A 32 4.80 11.18 -0.30
N LEU A 33 5.38 11.83 -1.32
CA LEU A 33 5.40 11.29 -2.68
C LEU A 33 6.03 9.88 -2.70
N CYS A 34 5.56 9.03 -3.61
CA CYS A 34 5.99 7.64 -3.79
C CYS A 34 5.70 6.70 -2.61
N HIS A 35 5.02 7.18 -1.56
CA HIS A 35 4.60 6.33 -0.45
C HIS A 35 3.24 5.67 -0.71
N LYS A 36 2.94 4.63 0.07
CA LYS A 36 1.71 3.86 -0.07
C LYS A 36 0.61 4.43 0.81
N ILE A 37 -0.63 4.46 0.30
CA ILE A 37 -1.85 4.80 1.03
C ILE A 37 -2.75 3.57 1.11
N ALA A 38 -3.35 3.33 2.28
CA ALA A 38 -4.32 2.25 2.49
C ALA A 38 -5.64 2.52 1.74
N LEU A 39 -6.13 1.52 1.00
CA LEU A 39 -7.39 1.62 0.24
C LEU A 39 -8.60 1.10 1.02
N LYS A 40 -8.35 0.35 2.09
CA LYS A 40 -9.33 -0.18 3.05
C LYS A 40 -8.74 -0.17 4.46
N ASP A 41 -9.58 -0.41 5.46
CA ASP A 41 -9.11 -0.77 6.79
C ASP A 41 -8.44 -2.14 6.74
N MET A 42 -7.33 -2.29 7.46
CA MET A 42 -6.57 -3.54 7.61
C MET A 42 -6.33 -3.79 9.10
N GLN A 43 -6.52 -5.02 9.55
CA GLN A 43 -6.19 -5.46 10.91
C GLN A 43 -4.68 -5.66 11.05
N GLU A 44 -4.22 -5.90 12.28
CA GLU A 44 -2.86 -6.40 12.54
C GLU A 44 -2.71 -7.83 11.98
N ASP A 45 -1.51 -8.17 11.48
CA ASP A 45 -1.17 -9.45 10.82
C ASP A 45 -2.01 -9.74 9.55
N GLU A 46 -2.53 -8.69 8.90
CA GLU A 46 -3.26 -8.80 7.64
C GLU A 46 -2.32 -8.64 6.44
N ASP A 47 -2.51 -9.47 5.41
CA ASP A 47 -1.74 -9.39 4.17
C ASP A 47 -1.99 -8.08 3.43
N VAL A 48 -0.90 -7.44 3.00
CA VAL A 48 -0.93 -6.23 2.19
C VAL A 48 -0.63 -6.58 0.74
N TYR A 49 -1.58 -6.25 -0.13
CA TYR A 49 -1.52 -6.55 -1.56
C TYR A 49 -1.07 -5.33 -2.36
N LYS A 50 -0.08 -5.55 -3.21
CA LYS A 50 0.33 -4.61 -4.26
C LYS A 50 0.85 -5.40 -5.46
N TYR A 51 0.62 -4.90 -6.68
CA TYR A 51 0.98 -5.62 -7.92
C TYR A 51 0.19 -6.93 -8.07
N GLY A 52 -0.95 -7.06 -7.39
CA GLY A 52 -1.70 -8.32 -7.32
C GLY A 52 -1.04 -9.41 -6.49
N GLN A 53 0.02 -9.07 -5.73
CA GLN A 53 0.81 -9.98 -4.91
C GLN A 53 0.86 -9.51 -3.46
N VAL A 54 1.04 -10.45 -2.55
CA VAL A 54 1.31 -10.14 -1.15
C VAL A 54 2.73 -9.58 -1.02
N ILE A 55 2.85 -8.34 -0.52
CA ILE A 55 4.16 -7.66 -0.36
C ILE A 55 4.65 -7.63 1.10
N GLY A 56 3.80 -8.02 2.04
CA GLY A 56 4.08 -7.97 3.46
C GLY A 56 2.82 -8.14 4.31
N ARG A 57 2.97 -8.05 5.62
CA ARG A 57 1.86 -7.99 6.58
C ARG A 57 1.92 -6.75 7.44
N THR A 58 0.75 -6.27 7.82
CA THR A 58 0.61 -5.18 8.77
C THR A 58 1.14 -5.59 10.14
N THR A 59 1.83 -4.68 10.82
CA THR A 59 2.31 -4.90 12.20
C THR A 59 1.39 -4.27 13.25
N GLN A 60 0.33 -3.60 12.81
CA GLN A 60 -0.69 -2.96 13.62
C GLN A 60 -1.93 -2.68 12.75
N VAL A 61 -3.04 -2.30 13.37
CA VAL A 61 -4.23 -1.84 12.64
C VAL A 61 -3.91 -0.60 11.79
N ILE A 62 -4.33 -0.61 10.52
CA ILE A 62 -4.18 0.51 9.58
C ILE A 62 -5.55 0.91 9.06
N LYS A 63 -5.92 2.18 9.23
CA LYS A 63 -7.18 2.72 8.71
C LYS A 63 -7.06 3.11 7.24
N LYS A 64 -8.18 3.00 6.51
CA LYS A 64 -8.31 3.48 5.14
C LYS A 64 -7.82 4.93 5.04
N GLY A 65 -6.99 5.20 4.04
CA GLY A 65 -6.40 6.51 3.81
C GLY A 65 -5.11 6.77 4.59
N ALA A 66 -4.69 5.91 5.51
CA ALA A 66 -3.45 6.09 6.25
C ALA A 66 -2.20 5.73 5.43
N LEU A 67 -1.05 6.27 5.83
CA LEU A 67 0.28 5.95 5.30
C LEU A 67 0.66 4.49 5.59
N VAL A 68 1.15 3.76 4.59
CA VAL A 68 1.66 2.38 4.72
C VAL A 68 3.14 2.31 4.35
N TRP A 69 3.99 1.98 5.33
CA TRP A 69 5.45 2.06 5.22
C TRP A 69 6.16 1.18 6.28
N HIS A 70 7.48 1.29 6.38
CA HIS A 70 8.31 0.38 7.17
C HIS A 70 7.98 0.32 8.67
N GLU A 71 7.29 1.33 9.23
CA GLU A 71 6.86 1.29 10.63
C GLU A 71 5.61 0.43 10.87
N ASN A 72 4.79 0.19 9.84
CA ASN A 72 3.51 -0.50 9.97
C ASN A 72 3.31 -1.67 9.00
N LEU A 73 4.37 -2.05 8.29
CA LEU A 73 4.41 -3.15 7.32
C LEU A 73 5.76 -3.86 7.42
N VAL A 74 5.73 -5.17 7.63
CA VAL A 74 6.91 -6.03 7.48
C VAL A 74 6.81 -6.79 6.16
N GLY A 75 7.88 -6.73 5.35
CA GLY A 75 7.97 -7.44 4.08
C GLY A 75 8.45 -8.87 4.25
N PHE A 76 8.38 -9.65 3.17
CA PHE A 76 8.94 -11.00 3.10
C PHE A 76 10.33 -10.98 2.47
N ALA A 77 11.15 -11.99 2.81
CA ALA A 77 12.36 -12.27 2.07
C ALA A 77 11.98 -12.58 0.61
N ARG A 78 12.72 -12.00 -0.33
CA ARG A 78 12.46 -12.15 -1.76
C ARG A 78 13.58 -12.94 -2.39
N ASP A 79 13.23 -14.00 -3.08
CA ASP A 79 14.16 -14.75 -3.91
C ASP A 79 14.17 -14.14 -5.31
N TYR A 80 15.28 -13.51 -5.67
CA TYR A 80 15.45 -12.85 -6.96
C TYR A 80 15.96 -13.79 -8.06
N GLU A 81 16.39 -15.00 -7.69
CA GLU A 81 16.91 -15.99 -8.64
C GLU A 81 15.78 -16.83 -9.23
N THR A 82 14.71 -17.05 -8.46
CA THR A 82 13.60 -17.93 -8.87
C THR A 82 12.35 -17.19 -9.34
N VAL A 83 12.22 -15.90 -9.00
CA VAL A 83 11.06 -15.07 -9.38
C VAL A 83 11.46 -14.04 -10.45
N LEU A 84 11.75 -14.55 -11.65
CA LEU A 84 12.07 -13.77 -12.85
C LEU A 84 10.81 -13.60 -13.72
N LEU A 85 10.77 -12.52 -14.51
CA LEU A 85 9.69 -12.21 -15.46
C LEU A 85 9.74 -13.11 -16.69
#